data_AF-A0A5J4JIG4-F1
#
_entry.id   AF-A0A5J4JIG4-F1
#
_cell.length_a   1.000
_cell.length_b   1.000
_cell.length_c   1.000
_cell.angle_alpha   90.00
_cell.angle_beta   90.00
_cell.angle_gamma   90.00
#
_symmetry.space_group_name_H-M   'P 1'
#
loop_
_entity.id
_entity.type
_entity.pdbx_description
1 polymer ?
#
loop_
_entity_poly.entity_id
_entity_poly.type
_entity_poly.pdbx_seq_one_letter_code
_entity_poly.pdbx_strand_id
1 'polypeptide(L)' 'MGDQTAEKELLVYCQEHLAKNKTPKKIVFLDTLPRNGVGKILKMQLRKMAADVVF' A
#
# COMPACT_ATOMS: atom_id res chain seq x y z
N MET A 1 -14.39 -6.81 9.50
CA MET A 1 -13.71 -6.19 10.66
C MET A 1 -12.24 -6.64 10.80
N GLY A 2 -11.62 -7.25 9.77
CA GLY A 2 -10.24 -7.77 9.84
C GLY A 2 -9.16 -6.83 9.28
N ASP A 3 -9.46 -6.10 8.20
CA ASP A 3 -8.44 -5.32 7.47
C ASP A 3 -7.82 -4.19 8.28
N GLN A 4 -8.58 -3.58 9.19
CA GLN A 4 -8.07 -2.50 10.04
C GLN A 4 -7.07 -3.00 11.09
N THR A 5 -7.21 -4.23 11.56
CA THR A 5 -6.26 -4.85 12.48
C THR A 5 -4.98 -5.20 11.72
N ALA A 6 -5.12 -5.80 10.53
CA ALA A 6 -4.00 -6.15 9.67
C ALA A 6 -3.18 -4.93 9.19
N GLU A 7 -3.83 -3.80 8.86
CA GLU A 7 -3.14 -2.56 8.51
C GLU A 7 -2.25 -2.07 9.66
N LYS A 8 -2.77 -2.06 10.90
CA LYS A 8 -2.01 -1.62 12.08
C LYS A 8 -0.80 -2.53 12.33
N GLU A 9 -0.99 -3.85 12.26
CA GLU A 9 0.09 -4.81 12.44
C GLU A 9 1.20 -4.64 11.40
N LEU A 10 0.84 -4.47 10.13
CA LEU A 10 1.81 -4.20 9.06
C LEU A 10 2.52 -2.86 9.23
N LEU A 11 1.82 -1.82 9.69
CA LEU A 11 2.45 -0.53 10.00
C LEU A 11 3.45 -0.63 11.15
N VAL A 12 3.10 -1.33 12.23
CA VAL A 12 4.01 -1.60 13.36
C VAL A 12 5.24 -2.36 12.88
N TYR A 13 5.04 -3.44 12.11
CA TYR A 13 6.13 -4.20 11.52
C TYR A 13 7.05 -3.30 10.67
N CYS A 14 6.49 -2.44 9.83
CA CYS A 14 7.28 -1.49 9.05
C CYS A 14 8.03 -0.46 9.93
N GLN A 15 7.47 -0.01 11.06
CA GLN A 15 8.15 0.92 11.96
C GLN A 15 9.31 0.29 12.73
N GLU A 16 9.20 -1.00 13.05
CA GLU A 16 10.27 -1.75 13.71
C GLU A 16 11.45 -2.02 12.77
N HIS A 17 11.18 -2.20 11.47
CA HIS A 17 12.19 -2.61 10.50
C HIS A 17 12.68 -1.50 9.56
N LEU A 18 11.97 -0.37 9.47
CA LEU A 18 12.32 0.75 8.59
C LEU A 18 12.48 2.04 9.39
N ALA A 19 13.41 2.88 8.94
CA ALA A 19 13.49 4.26 9.42
C ALA A 19 12.15 4.98 9.19
N LYS A 20 11.79 5.91 10.09
CA LYS A 20 10.50 6.63 10.09
C LYS A 20 10.14 7.29 8.75
N ASN A 21 11.13 7.75 7.98
CA ASN A 21 10.91 8.35 6.66
C ASN A 21 10.64 7.34 5.52
N LYS A 22 10.86 6.06 5.77
CA LYS A 22 10.60 4.94 4.84
C LYS A 22 9.35 4.15 5.22
N THR A 23 8.83 4.33 6.43
CA THR A 23 7.55 3.75 6.83
C THR A 23 6.41 4.34 5.98
N PRO A 24 5.52 3.51 5.40
CA PRO A 24 4.35 4.00 4.67
C PRO A 24 3.38 4.72 5.60
N LYS A 25 2.61 5.67 5.06
CA LYS A 25 1.60 6.44 5.83
C LYS A 25 0.25 5.73 5.92
N LYS A 26 -0.10 4.92 4.92
CA LYS A 26 -1.33 4.13 4.83
C LYS A 26 -1.01 2.81 4.14
N ILE A 27 -1.78 1.76 4.45
CA ILE A 27 -1.72 0.48 3.75
C ILE A 27 -3.10 0.21 3.17
N VAL A 28 -3.16 -0.03 1.86
CA VAL A 28 -4.41 -0.29 1.15
C VAL A 28 -4.34 -1.70 0.60
N PHE A 29 -5.31 -2.52 0.98
CA PHE A 29 -5.49 -3.85 0.43
C PHE A 29 -6.29 -3.74 -0.86
N LEU A 30 -5.81 -4.39 -1.91
CA LEU A 30 -6.47 -4.47 -3.21
C LEU A 30 -6.62 -5.94 -3.55
N ASP A 31 -7.79 -6.33 -4.06
CA ASP A 31 -8.01 -7.71 -4.53
C ASP A 31 -7.05 -8.07 -5.68
N THR A 32 -6.72 -7.08 -6.53
CA THR A 32 -5.80 -7.26 -7.65
C THR A 32 -4.93 -6.04 -7.89
N LEU A 33 -3.70 -6.27 -8.38
CA LEU A 33 -2.81 -5.20 -8.81
C LEU A 33 -3.05 -4.86 -10.28
N PRO A 34 -3.09 -3.56 -10.66
CA PRO A 34 -3.22 -3.16 -12.05
C PRO A 34 -1.97 -3.60 -12.82
N ARG A 35 -2.19 -4.36 -13.89
CA ARG A 35 -1.12 -4.91 -14.74
C ARG A 35 -1.42 -4.65 -16.22
N ASN A 36 -0.37 -4.58 -17.04
CA ASN A 36 -0.52 -4.53 -18.49
C ASN A 36 -0.78 -5.94 -19.08
N GLY A 37 -0.97 -6.01 -20.40
CA GLY A 37 -1.25 -7.28 -21.10
C GLY A 37 -0.16 -8.35 -21.01
N VAL A 38 1.04 -8.01 -20.53
CA VAL A 38 2.14 -8.97 -20.28
C VAL A 38 2.44 -9.13 -18.78
N GLY A 39 1.55 -8.65 -17.90
CA GLY A 39 1.63 -8.88 -16.45
C GLY A 39 2.49 -7.91 -15.65
N LYS A 40 3.09 -6.87 -16.27
CA LYS A 40 3.87 -5.86 -15.53
C LYS A 40 2.94 -4.93 -14.76
N ILE A 41 3.28 -4.63 -13.51
CA ILE A 41 2.54 -3.70 -12.65
C ILE A 41 2.56 -2.29 -13.24
N LEU A 42 1.38 -1.70 -13.38
CA LEU A 42 1.18 -0.33 -13.83
C LEU A 42 1.34 0.66 -12.67
N LYS A 43 2.58 0.95 -12.28
CA LYS A 43 2.90 1.90 -11.18
C LYS A 43 2.26 3.28 -11.37
N MET A 44 2.03 3.71 -12.61
CA MET A 44 1.34 4.98 -12.88
C MET A 44 -0.10 4.96 -12.34
N GLN A 45 -0.84 3.89 -12.57
CA GLN A 45 -2.21 3.76 -12.06
C GLN A 45 -2.22 3.66 -10.52
N LEU A 46 -1.28 2.90 -9.94
CA LEU A 46 -1.12 2.84 -8.49
C LEU A 46 -0.86 4.22 -7.87
N ARG A 47 -0.05 5.08 -8.52
CA ARG A 47 0.17 6.45 -8.03
C ARG A 47 -1.09 7.31 -8.08
N LYS A 48 -1.94 7.14 -9.10
CA LYS A 48 -3.24 7.84 -9.18
C LYS A 48 -4.16 7.38 -8.06
N MET A 49 -4.32 6.05 -7.90
CA MET A 49 -5.13 5.46 -6.82
C MET A 49 -4.63 5.90 -5.44
N ALA A 50 -3.31 5.93 -5.22
CA ALA A 50 -2.72 6.37 -3.96
C ALA A 50 -2.94 7.86 -3.70
N ALA A 51 -3.02 8.69 -4.74
CA ALA A 51 -3.36 10.10 -4.57
C ALA A 51 -4.75 10.21 -3.93
N ASP A 52 -5.75 9.51 -4.45
CA ASP A 52 -7.13 9.57 -3.95
C ASP A 52 -7.29 9.05 -2.51
N VAL A 53 -6.37 8.19 -2.04
CA VAL A 53 -6.43 7.61 -0.69
C VAL A 53 -5.66 8.43 0.36
N VAL A 54 -4.69 9.25 -0.05
CA VAL A 54 -3.83 10.02 0.88
C VAL A 54 -4.37 11.43 1.15
N PHE A 55 -5.49 11.81 0.52
CA PHE A 55 -6.27 13.03 0.84
C PHE A 55 -7.44 12.75 1.78
#